data_AF-A0A540LD18-F1
#
_entry.id   AF-A0A540LD18-F1
#
_cell.length_a   1.000
_cell.length_b   1.000
_cell.length_c   1.000
_cell.angle_alpha   90.00
_cell.angle_beta   90.00
_cell.angle_gamma   90.00
#
_symmetry.space_group_name_H-M   'P 1'
#
loop_
_entity.id
_entity.type
_entity.pdbx_description
1 polymer ?
#
loop_
_entity_poly.entity_id
_entity_poly.type
_entity_poly.pdbx_seq_one_letter_code
_entity_poly.pdbx_strand_id
1 'polypeptide(L)'
;MGAKQSYKLLLVIAVAVVVMLATVCRGSSVGHTPSANEEVLDEFVEFKDQSRQTDDAKAAEKAREGKEGSESWTEWAKEKITGGLGLKQDDENFLKDSSKKASDATYDTASLFKYGRTEKEEKAKFDGAWSVGLGTVHPRSKQQIGLRQQTRMEICAPEAFFVIVFSLFTSGFLVALSGAQMVPAIYVFGDSLVDVGNNDYLTISVFKADFPHNGVDYPGKVATGRWGNGKNSADFLAEKVGLPTSPPYLSLVSKSNKRKASFVNGVSFASGGAGIFNGSDEQYRQAIPLSYQVNYYSEVHQNIGLQLGSKGAKDHLKKSLFLIVIGSNDIFGYFRNSQLRNEYTLQQYADLMVSNLKEQLQRMHALGAQKFVVIGTGPVGCCPAQRNSSTGECNDVENSMSVMYNEALKSMLQQLKPALRISYTLFDTYTVLTNIVQNAASYGFTEVRAACCGMGKLNAEFPCTPVSSLCSNRRNHVFWDFYHPTQATHGIITDKLFDGPSKYSSPMTVKELIAQ
;
A
#
# COMPACT_ATOMS: atom_id res chain seq x y z
N MET A 1 -25.57 -29.86 16.62
CA MET A 1 -26.90 -30.10 16.01
C MET A 1 -27.54 -28.85 15.35
N GLY A 2 -26.90 -27.67 15.30
CA GLY A 2 -27.56 -26.41 14.88
C GLY A 2 -27.63 -26.08 13.37
N ALA A 3 -26.85 -26.72 12.49
CA ALA A 3 -26.84 -26.33 11.06
C ALA A 3 -28.01 -26.89 10.22
N LYS A 4 -28.52 -28.09 10.58
CA LYS A 4 -29.62 -28.74 9.84
C LYS A 4 -30.99 -28.13 10.12
N GLN A 5 -31.17 -27.46 11.26
CA GLN A 5 -32.43 -26.82 11.65
C GLN A 5 -32.59 -25.46 10.95
N SER A 6 -31.49 -24.71 10.77
CA SER A 6 -31.46 -23.46 10.01
C SER A 6 -31.77 -23.66 8.53
N TYR A 7 -31.32 -24.77 7.93
CA TYR A 7 -31.59 -25.07 6.52
C TYR A 7 -33.07 -25.41 6.25
N LYS A 8 -33.73 -26.10 7.19
CA LYS A 8 -35.18 -26.39 7.09
C LYS A 8 -36.02 -25.12 7.23
N LEU A 9 -35.62 -24.19 8.09
CA LEU A 9 -36.30 -22.90 8.24
C LEU A 9 -36.16 -22.03 6.98
N LEU A 10 -34.96 -22.01 6.37
CA LEU A 10 -34.71 -21.33 5.09
C LEU A 10 -35.53 -21.91 3.93
N LEU A 11 -35.69 -23.24 3.88
CA LEU A 11 -36.48 -23.90 2.83
C LEU A 11 -37.98 -23.58 2.96
N VAL A 12 -38.50 -23.55 4.20
CA VAL A 12 -39.91 -23.20 4.46
C VAL A 12 -40.21 -21.75 4.09
N ILE A 13 -39.27 -20.83 4.36
CA ILE A 13 -39.39 -19.41 3.99
C ILE A 13 -39.33 -19.23 2.46
N ALA A 14 -38.42 -19.93 1.77
CA ALA A 14 -38.32 -19.87 0.31
C ALA A 14 -39.60 -20.38 -0.38
N VAL A 15 -40.19 -21.47 0.11
CA VAL A 15 -41.47 -22.01 -0.42
C VAL A 15 -42.62 -21.03 -0.16
N ALA A 16 -42.68 -20.40 1.02
CA ALA A 16 -43.71 -19.40 1.32
C ALA A 16 -43.64 -18.18 0.40
N VAL A 17 -42.43 -17.73 0.05
CA VAL A 17 -42.21 -16.62 -0.89
C VAL A 17 -42.63 -16.99 -2.32
N VAL A 18 -42.32 -18.21 -2.78
CA VAL A 18 -42.72 -18.68 -4.12
C VAL A 18 -44.25 -18.84 -4.22
N VAL A 19 -44.91 -19.32 -3.17
CA VAL A 19 -46.38 -19.43 -3.13
C VAL A 19 -47.04 -18.05 -3.11
N MET A 20 -46.49 -17.07 -2.39
CA MET A 20 -46.99 -15.69 -2.44
C MET A 20 -46.83 -15.08 -3.84
N LEU A 21 -45.67 -15.25 -4.48
CA LEU A 21 -45.42 -14.74 -5.83
C LEU A 21 -46.35 -15.37 -6.88
N ALA A 22 -46.62 -16.68 -6.77
CA ALA A 22 -47.56 -17.38 -7.65
C ALA A 22 -49.02 -16.93 -7.47
N THR A 23 -49.38 -16.47 -6.27
CA THR A 23 -50.74 -15.99 -5.96
C THR A 23 -50.95 -14.55 -6.46
N VAL A 24 -49.90 -13.72 -6.46
CA VAL A 24 -49.93 -12.34 -6.99
C VAL A 24 -49.94 -12.31 -8.52
N CYS A 25 -49.28 -13.26 -9.19
CA CYS A 25 -49.22 -13.31 -10.66
C CYS A 25 -50.45 -13.94 -11.34
N ARG A 26 -51.40 -14.54 -10.61
CA ARG A 26 -52.65 -15.10 -11.17
C ARG A 26 -53.84 -14.12 -11.21
N GLY A 27 -53.66 -12.90 -10.71
CA GLY A 27 -54.72 -11.88 -10.66
C GLY A 27 -54.88 -11.02 -11.93
N SER A 28 -54.01 -11.17 -12.93
CA SER A 28 -53.93 -10.25 -14.05
C SER A 28 -53.75 -10.97 -15.39
N SER A 29 -54.81 -11.55 -15.95
CA SER A 29 -54.83 -11.94 -17.36
C SER A 29 -56.23 -11.89 -17.98
N VAL A 30 -56.59 -10.74 -18.57
CA VAL A 30 -57.47 -10.59 -19.76
C VAL A 30 -57.15 -9.18 -20.33
N GLY A 31 -56.73 -8.91 -21.57
CA GLY A 31 -56.37 -9.66 -22.76
C GLY A 31 -55.83 -8.68 -23.83
N HIS A 32 -55.28 -9.23 -24.92
CA HIS A 32 -54.81 -8.61 -26.19
C HIS A 32 -53.41 -7.95 -26.24
N THR A 33 -52.50 -8.65 -26.92
CA THR A 33 -51.23 -8.22 -27.55
C THR A 33 -51.52 -7.55 -28.93
N PRO A 34 -50.61 -6.82 -29.63
CA PRO A 34 -49.15 -6.98 -29.63
C PRO A 34 -48.24 -5.71 -29.77
N SER A 35 -46.93 -5.97 -29.70
CA SER A 35 -45.76 -5.17 -30.11
C SER A 35 -45.27 -4.05 -29.19
N ALA A 36 -44.13 -4.28 -28.54
CA ALA A 36 -42.87 -3.56 -28.78
C ALA A 36 -41.84 -3.97 -27.72
N ASN A 37 -40.73 -4.55 -28.17
CA ASN A 37 -39.47 -4.51 -27.44
C ASN A 37 -38.85 -3.14 -27.72
N GLU A 38 -38.74 -2.29 -26.71
CA GLU A 38 -37.79 -1.19 -26.49
C GLU A 38 -38.31 -0.39 -25.28
N GLU A 39 -37.43 0.24 -24.50
CA GLU A 39 -37.71 0.96 -23.21
C GLU A 39 -37.72 0.12 -21.91
N VAL A 40 -36.58 -0.48 -21.55
CA VAL A 40 -36.12 -0.59 -20.14
C VAL A 40 -34.61 -0.29 -20.04
N LEU A 41 -34.06 0.55 -20.92
CA LEU A 41 -32.63 0.84 -20.99
C LEU A 41 -32.27 2.33 -21.08
N ASP A 42 -33.11 3.22 -20.54
CA ASP A 42 -32.81 4.67 -20.55
C ASP A 42 -33.01 5.41 -19.21
N GLU A 43 -32.93 4.71 -18.08
CA GLU A 43 -32.96 5.36 -16.75
C GLU A 43 -31.70 5.09 -15.90
N PHE A 44 -30.54 4.93 -16.53
CA PHE A 44 -29.24 4.78 -15.83
C PHE A 44 -28.06 5.56 -16.43
N VAL A 45 -28.33 6.59 -17.25
CA VAL A 45 -27.27 7.46 -17.82
C VAL A 45 -27.23 8.87 -17.19
N GLU A 46 -28.18 9.23 -16.31
CA GLU A 46 -28.27 10.58 -15.76
C GLU A 46 -27.73 10.73 -14.31
N PHE A 47 -26.50 10.26 -14.05
CA PHE A 47 -25.74 10.67 -12.85
C PHE A 47 -24.23 10.78 -13.10
N LYS A 48 -23.84 11.19 -14.31
CA LYS A 48 -22.43 11.38 -14.64
C LYS A 48 -22.18 12.70 -15.36
N ASP A 49 -22.69 13.80 -14.80
CA ASP A 49 -22.32 15.14 -15.28
C ASP A 49 -22.38 16.26 -14.23
N GLN A 50 -21.78 16.02 -13.06
CA GLN A 50 -21.44 17.10 -12.11
C GLN A 50 -20.07 16.87 -11.48
N SER A 51 -18.98 17.14 -12.22
CA SER A 51 -17.70 17.62 -11.66
C SER A 51 -16.63 18.04 -12.69
N ARG A 52 -16.99 18.28 -13.97
CA ARG A 52 -16.02 18.82 -14.96
C ARG A 52 -16.34 20.27 -15.32
N GLN A 53 -15.86 21.16 -14.47
CA GLN A 53 -15.48 22.56 -14.73
C GLN A 53 -14.83 22.99 -13.41
N THR A 54 -13.52 23.20 -13.32
CA THR A 54 -12.83 24.37 -13.85
C THR A 54 -11.33 24.11 -14.03
N ASP A 55 -10.71 24.97 -14.85
CA ASP A 55 -9.27 25.25 -15.04
C ASP A 55 -8.53 24.55 -16.20
N ASP A 56 -8.86 23.32 -16.59
CA ASP A 56 -8.13 22.65 -17.68
C ASP A 56 -8.67 22.95 -19.10
N ALA A 57 -9.93 23.35 -19.22
CA ALA A 57 -10.55 23.63 -20.53
C ALA A 57 -10.13 25.00 -21.12
N LYS A 58 -9.78 25.99 -20.28
CA LYS A 58 -9.28 27.29 -20.76
C LYS A 58 -7.80 27.28 -21.15
N ALA A 59 -7.03 26.28 -20.68
CA ALA A 59 -5.64 26.09 -21.07
C ALA A 59 -5.53 25.39 -22.44
N ALA A 60 -6.46 24.46 -22.74
CA ALA A 60 -6.48 23.73 -24.01
C ALA A 60 -6.93 24.61 -25.19
N GLU A 61 -7.78 25.60 -24.96
CA GLU A 61 -8.28 26.50 -26.01
C GLU A 61 -7.28 27.60 -26.39
N LYS A 62 -6.41 28.02 -25.44
CA LYS A 62 -5.32 28.97 -25.71
C LYS A 62 -4.09 28.34 -26.39
N ALA A 63 -3.93 27.03 -26.29
CA ALA A 63 -2.87 26.28 -26.97
C ALA A 63 -3.16 26.02 -28.46
N ARG A 64 -4.39 26.30 -28.92
CA ARG A 64 -4.84 25.97 -30.28
C ARG A 64 -4.75 27.14 -31.28
N GLU A 65 -4.41 28.35 -30.84
CA GLU A 65 -4.26 29.54 -31.70
C GLU A 65 -2.81 30.01 -31.91
N GLY A 66 -1.79 29.34 -31.36
CA GLY A 66 -0.38 29.72 -31.51
C GLY A 66 0.41 28.80 -32.45
N LYS A 67 0.26 28.96 -33.77
CA LYS A 67 1.26 28.47 -34.73
C LYS A 67 2.21 29.62 -35.07
N GLU A 68 3.46 29.52 -34.62
CA GLU A 68 4.72 29.91 -35.31
C GLU A 68 5.85 30.18 -34.28
N GLY A 69 7.04 29.61 -34.53
CA GLY A 69 8.32 30.07 -33.96
C GLY A 69 8.81 29.36 -32.68
N SER A 70 9.86 28.54 -32.81
CA SER A 70 10.55 27.83 -31.72
C SER A 70 11.48 28.70 -30.87
N GLU A 71 11.25 30.01 -30.75
CA GLU A 71 12.11 30.94 -29.98
C GLU A 71 11.38 31.72 -28.87
N SER A 72 10.11 31.41 -28.58
CA SER A 72 9.32 32.18 -27.60
C SER A 72 9.20 31.54 -26.19
N TRP A 73 9.59 30.28 -26.00
CA TRP A 73 9.44 29.61 -24.68
C TRP A 73 10.59 29.93 -23.72
N THR A 74 11.79 30.12 -24.26
CA THR A 74 13.01 30.38 -23.48
C THR A 74 13.00 31.78 -22.88
N GLU A 75 12.48 32.78 -23.60
CA GLU A 75 12.38 34.16 -23.10
C GLU A 75 11.24 34.32 -22.07
N TRP A 76 10.11 33.62 -22.24
CA TRP A 76 9.06 33.55 -21.22
C TRP A 76 9.53 32.88 -19.92
N ALA A 77 10.29 31.79 -20.03
CA ALA A 77 10.87 31.10 -18.89
C ALA A 77 11.92 31.96 -18.17
N LYS A 78 12.77 32.68 -18.92
CA LYS A 78 13.75 33.61 -18.34
C LYS A 78 13.07 34.74 -17.58
N GLU A 79 12.07 35.41 -18.16
CA GLU A 79 11.38 36.55 -17.55
C GLU A 79 10.64 36.15 -16.25
N LYS A 80 10.09 34.92 -16.19
CA LYS A 80 9.46 34.38 -14.98
C LYS A 80 10.44 33.95 -13.89
N ILE A 81 11.64 33.53 -14.26
CA ILE A 81 12.67 33.07 -13.33
C ILE A 81 13.47 34.27 -12.77
N THR A 82 13.68 35.33 -13.55
CA THR A 82 14.42 36.52 -13.11
C THR A 82 13.54 37.59 -12.44
N GLY A 83 12.22 37.56 -12.62
CA GLY A 83 11.30 38.54 -12.02
C GLY A 83 10.95 38.31 -10.53
N GLY A 84 11.45 37.24 -9.89
CA GLY A 84 11.00 36.83 -8.55
C GLY A 84 12.00 36.93 -7.41
N LEU A 85 13.31 37.04 -7.67
CA LEU A 85 14.33 36.91 -6.63
C LEU A 85 15.50 37.86 -6.92
N GLY A 86 15.44 39.06 -6.35
CA GLY A 86 16.51 40.05 -6.46
C GLY A 86 17.79 39.61 -5.77
N LEU A 87 18.74 39.06 -6.54
CA LEU A 87 20.11 38.76 -6.10
C LEU A 87 21.13 39.28 -7.14
N LYS A 88 22.30 39.69 -6.64
CA LYS A 88 23.34 40.50 -7.34
C LYS A 88 24.36 39.67 -8.12
N GLN A 89 25.08 40.36 -9.00
CA GLN A 89 25.94 39.96 -10.14
C GLN A 89 27.25 39.20 -9.84
N ASP A 90 27.29 38.16 -9.00
CA ASP A 90 28.55 37.39 -8.80
C ASP A 90 28.48 35.88 -9.10
N ASP A 91 27.42 35.37 -9.72
CA ASP A 91 27.27 33.94 -10.06
C ASP A 91 27.23 33.62 -11.57
N GLU A 92 27.70 34.52 -12.44
CA GLU A 92 27.70 34.28 -13.90
C GLU A 92 28.84 33.36 -14.39
N ASN A 93 29.87 33.12 -13.58
CA ASN A 93 30.99 32.26 -13.97
C ASN A 93 30.81 30.78 -13.60
N PHE A 94 29.97 30.45 -12.62
CA PHE A 94 29.73 29.06 -12.23
C PHE A 94 28.76 28.32 -13.19
N LEU A 95 27.87 29.07 -13.84
CA LEU A 95 26.91 28.53 -14.81
C LEU A 95 27.51 28.23 -16.19
N LYS A 96 28.61 28.91 -16.57
CA LYS A 96 29.34 28.60 -17.82
C LYS A 96 30.13 27.29 -17.74
N ASP A 97 30.60 26.91 -16.55
CA ASP A 97 31.42 25.70 -16.37
C ASP A 97 30.57 24.41 -16.30
N SER A 98 29.29 24.55 -15.92
CA SER A 98 28.33 23.44 -15.87
C SER A 98 27.73 23.09 -17.25
N SER A 99 27.64 24.07 -18.16
CA SER A 99 27.17 23.87 -19.54
C SER A 99 28.18 23.10 -20.41
N LYS A 100 29.49 23.21 -20.14
CA LYS A 100 30.54 22.56 -20.93
C LYS A 100 30.76 21.10 -20.54
N LYS A 101 30.44 20.71 -19.30
CA LYS A 101 30.46 19.30 -18.87
C LYS A 101 29.23 18.50 -19.30
N ALA A 102 28.16 19.16 -19.73
CA ALA A 102 26.95 18.51 -20.25
C ALA A 102 27.01 18.22 -21.76
N SER A 103 27.88 18.89 -22.54
CA SER A 103 28.04 18.63 -23.99
C SER A 103 28.96 17.46 -24.32
N ASP A 104 29.86 17.08 -23.40
CA ASP A 104 30.84 16.00 -23.64
C ASP A 104 30.29 14.59 -23.30
N ALA A 105 29.02 14.48 -22.87
CA ALA A 105 28.35 13.22 -22.58
C ALA A 105 27.27 12.82 -23.61
N THR A 106 27.21 13.51 -24.77
CA THR A 106 26.27 13.18 -25.87
C THR A 106 26.98 13.14 -27.21
N TYR A 107 27.80 12.12 -27.41
CA TYR A 107 28.14 11.60 -28.74
C TYR A 107 28.09 10.08 -28.69
N ASP A 108 26.95 9.51 -29.12
CA ASP A 108 26.87 8.47 -30.15
C ASP A 108 25.49 7.80 -30.12
N THR A 109 24.55 8.33 -30.90
CA THR A 109 23.41 7.57 -31.46
C THR A 109 22.82 8.37 -32.62
N ALA A 110 23.57 8.43 -33.72
CA ALA A 110 23.04 8.91 -34.99
C ALA A 110 23.42 7.95 -36.12
N SER A 111 22.80 6.78 -36.14
CA SER A 111 22.52 6.05 -37.38
C SER A 111 21.53 4.93 -37.14
N LEU A 112 20.74 4.63 -38.18
CA LEU A 112 19.73 3.58 -38.31
C LEU A 112 18.30 3.96 -37.90
N PHE A 113 17.59 4.63 -38.82
CA PHE A 113 16.32 4.12 -39.34
C PHE A 113 16.03 4.78 -40.70
N LYS A 114 16.20 3.99 -41.77
CA LYS A 114 15.79 4.31 -43.14
C LYS A 114 14.84 3.18 -43.58
N TYR A 115 13.67 3.56 -44.09
CA TYR A 115 12.57 2.83 -44.76
C TYR A 115 11.24 3.28 -44.13
N GLY A 116 10.30 3.95 -44.77
CA GLY A 116 9.99 4.16 -46.18
C GLY A 116 8.47 4.02 -46.30
N ARG A 117 7.72 5.13 -46.32
CA ARG A 117 6.25 5.12 -46.46
C ARG A 117 5.87 6.06 -47.60
N THR A 118 5.27 5.50 -48.64
CA THR A 118 4.77 6.20 -49.84
C THR A 118 3.43 6.87 -49.57
N GLU A 119 3.28 8.09 -50.08
CA GLU A 119 2.04 8.86 -50.17
C GLU A 119 1.07 8.30 -51.20
N LYS A 120 -0.23 8.53 -50.98
CA LYS A 120 -1.14 8.97 -52.04
C LYS A 120 -2.34 9.72 -51.45
N GLU A 121 -2.56 10.91 -52.01
CA GLU A 121 -3.67 11.83 -51.79
C GLU A 121 -4.95 11.35 -52.51
N GLU A 122 -6.13 11.75 -52.01
CA GLU A 122 -7.23 12.19 -52.88
C GLU A 122 -8.24 13.11 -52.14
N LYS A 123 -8.68 14.16 -52.85
CA LYS A 123 -9.62 15.23 -52.46
C LYS A 123 -11.03 14.95 -53.01
N ALA A 124 -12.08 15.37 -52.31
CA ALA A 124 -13.28 16.10 -52.81
C ALA A 124 -14.32 16.23 -51.66
N LYS A 125 -14.61 17.42 -51.10
CA LYS A 125 -15.66 18.42 -51.47
C LYS A 125 -17.09 17.88 -51.58
N PHE A 126 -18.01 18.37 -50.73
CA PHE A 126 -19.25 19.05 -51.13
C PHE A 126 -19.94 19.77 -49.95
N ASP A 127 -20.49 20.94 -50.26
CA ASP A 127 -21.14 21.95 -49.41
C ASP A 127 -22.59 21.60 -49.01
N GLY A 128 -23.13 22.29 -47.99
CA GLY A 128 -24.58 22.37 -47.76
C GLY A 128 -24.97 23.09 -46.47
N ALA A 129 -25.40 24.35 -46.59
CA ALA A 129 -25.74 25.29 -45.53
C ALA A 129 -27.24 25.29 -45.12
N TRP A 130 -27.55 26.19 -44.16
CA TRP A 130 -28.88 26.72 -43.72
C TRP A 130 -29.62 25.93 -42.62
N SER A 131 -30.31 26.50 -41.63
CA SER A 131 -30.41 27.86 -41.08
C SER A 131 -31.25 27.86 -39.78
N VAL A 132 -31.00 28.92 -39.01
CA VAL A 132 -31.63 29.51 -37.81
C VAL A 132 -33.16 29.38 -37.68
N GLY A 133 -33.66 29.29 -36.43
CA GLY A 133 -35.04 29.61 -36.05
C GLY A 133 -35.23 29.85 -34.54
N LEU A 134 -35.43 31.12 -34.17
CA LEU A 134 -35.74 31.65 -32.83
C LEU A 134 -37.26 31.71 -32.56
N GLY A 135 -37.68 31.70 -31.29
CA GLY A 135 -38.95 32.28 -30.80
C GLY A 135 -39.53 31.58 -29.55
N THR A 136 -39.33 32.10 -28.32
CA THR A 136 -40.21 33.03 -27.54
C THR A 136 -41.67 32.57 -27.36
N VAL A 137 -42.12 32.05 -26.20
CA VAL A 137 -42.47 32.69 -24.88
C VAL A 137 -43.97 33.10 -24.74
N HIS A 138 -44.60 32.60 -23.65
CA HIS A 138 -45.75 33.12 -22.84
C HIS A 138 -47.22 32.74 -23.19
N PRO A 139 -48.22 32.89 -22.27
CA PRO A 139 -48.42 32.23 -20.96
C PRO A 139 -49.92 31.95 -20.57
N ARG A 140 -50.16 31.49 -19.32
CA ARG A 140 -51.40 31.59 -18.49
C ARG A 140 -52.63 30.72 -18.86
N SER A 141 -53.16 29.99 -17.86
CA SER A 141 -54.24 30.49 -16.98
C SER A 141 -54.63 29.48 -15.89
N LYS A 142 -55.14 30.02 -14.79
CA LYS A 142 -55.61 29.34 -13.57
C LYS A 142 -57.03 28.82 -13.77
N GLN A 143 -57.37 27.69 -13.14
CA GLN A 143 -58.72 27.50 -12.60
C GLN A 143 -58.74 26.57 -11.38
N GLN A 144 -59.30 27.09 -10.30
CA GLN A 144 -59.55 26.43 -9.02
C GLN A 144 -61.05 26.11 -8.93
N ILE A 145 -61.41 24.84 -8.73
CA ILE A 145 -62.70 24.33 -8.25
C ILE A 145 -62.29 23.01 -7.53
N GLY A 146 -62.49 22.76 -6.25
CA GLY A 146 -63.70 22.80 -5.44
C GLY A 146 -63.75 21.46 -4.68
N LEU A 147 -63.89 21.52 -3.36
CA LEU A 147 -63.72 20.42 -2.40
C LEU A 147 -64.58 19.17 -2.65
N ARG A 148 -63.99 17.99 -2.48
CA ARG A 148 -64.63 16.81 -1.87
C ARG A 148 -63.63 16.12 -0.94
N GLN A 149 -63.95 16.18 0.37
CA GLN A 149 -63.35 15.30 1.37
C GLN A 149 -63.75 13.85 1.05
N GLN A 150 -62.77 13.01 0.78
CA GLN A 150 -62.92 11.57 0.81
C GLN A 150 -61.83 11.06 1.75
N THR A 151 -62.24 10.63 2.94
CA THR A 151 -61.41 9.93 3.91
C THR A 151 -60.88 8.63 3.29
N ARG A 152 -59.67 8.67 2.73
CA ARG A 152 -58.89 7.46 2.48
C ARG A 152 -58.06 7.20 3.73
N MET A 153 -58.30 6.06 4.39
CA MET A 153 -57.30 5.44 5.25
C MET A 153 -56.04 5.24 4.42
N GLU A 154 -54.95 5.89 4.82
CA GLU A 154 -53.61 5.59 4.33
C GLU A 154 -53.26 4.16 4.76
N ILE A 155 -53.45 3.21 3.85
CA ILE A 155 -52.81 1.91 3.95
C ILE A 155 -51.33 2.17 3.69
N CYS A 156 -50.48 2.01 4.72
CA CYS A 156 -49.03 2.08 4.59
C CYS A 156 -48.57 1.35 3.32
N ALA A 157 -47.94 2.08 2.41
CA ALA A 157 -47.50 1.55 1.13
C ALA A 157 -46.60 0.32 1.33
N PRO A 158 -46.87 -0.82 0.65
CA PRO A 158 -46.06 -2.04 0.77
C PRO A 158 -44.60 -1.83 0.37
N GLU A 159 -44.30 -0.77 -0.39
CA GLU A 159 -42.95 -0.33 -0.75
C GLU A 159 -42.12 0.08 0.48
N ALA A 160 -42.71 0.72 1.48
CA ALA A 160 -42.00 1.13 2.70
C ALA A 160 -41.59 -0.07 3.56
N PHE A 161 -42.41 -1.13 3.59
CA PHE A 161 -42.08 -2.35 4.31
C PHE A 161 -40.95 -3.14 3.63
N PHE A 162 -40.95 -3.19 2.29
CA PHE A 162 -39.86 -3.82 1.53
C PHE A 162 -38.52 -3.10 1.70
N VAL A 163 -38.50 -1.77 1.71
CA VAL A 163 -37.27 -0.99 1.94
C VAL A 163 -36.73 -1.22 3.36
N ILE A 164 -37.59 -1.24 4.38
CA ILE A 164 -37.18 -1.49 5.76
C ILE A 164 -36.63 -2.92 5.92
N VAL A 165 -37.31 -3.93 5.37
CA VAL A 165 -36.85 -5.32 5.44
C VAL A 165 -35.55 -5.53 4.66
N PHE A 166 -35.40 -4.91 3.49
CA PHE A 166 -34.17 -4.98 2.68
C PHE A 166 -33.00 -4.22 3.35
N SER A 167 -33.25 -3.07 3.98
CA SER A 167 -32.27 -2.36 4.81
C SER A 167 -31.86 -3.17 6.05
N LEU A 168 -32.79 -3.84 6.72
CA LEU A 168 -32.49 -4.71 7.85
C LEU A 168 -31.72 -5.98 7.41
N PHE A 169 -32.04 -6.54 6.24
CA PHE A 169 -31.34 -7.69 5.67
C PHE A 169 -29.90 -7.34 5.25
N THR A 170 -29.70 -6.19 4.60
CA THR A 170 -28.36 -5.71 4.20
C THR A 170 -27.52 -5.30 5.41
N SER A 171 -28.14 -4.70 6.43
CA SER A 171 -27.47 -4.40 7.71
C SER A 171 -27.05 -5.67 8.46
N GLY A 172 -27.92 -6.70 8.50
CA GLY A 172 -27.59 -7.99 9.11
C GLY A 172 -26.54 -8.79 8.33
N PHE A 173 -26.50 -8.67 7.01
CA PHE A 173 -25.51 -9.32 6.15
C PHE A 173 -24.14 -8.63 6.19
N LEU A 174 -24.09 -7.30 6.34
CA LEU A 174 -22.85 -6.53 6.47
C LEU A 174 -22.18 -6.73 7.85
N VAL A 175 -22.96 -6.86 8.92
CA VAL A 175 -22.42 -7.14 10.28
C VAL A 175 -21.81 -8.54 10.37
N ALA A 176 -22.24 -9.49 9.53
CA ALA A 176 -21.74 -10.86 9.51
C ALA A 176 -20.42 -11.05 8.71
N LEU A 177 -19.94 -10.03 7.99
CA LEU A 177 -18.75 -10.11 7.12
C LEU A 177 -17.51 -9.38 7.66
N SER A 178 -17.65 -8.62 8.76
CA SER A 178 -16.49 -8.11 9.50
C SER A 178 -15.95 -9.22 10.38
N GLY A 179 -14.77 -9.76 10.08
CA GLY A 179 -14.01 -10.51 11.08
C GLY A 179 -13.93 -9.69 12.36
N ALA A 180 -14.22 -10.30 13.52
CA ALA A 180 -14.19 -9.57 14.78
C ALA A 180 -12.75 -9.07 15.02
N GLN A 181 -12.60 -7.74 15.17
CA GLN A 181 -11.32 -7.11 15.45
C GLN A 181 -10.69 -7.75 16.70
N MET A 182 -9.51 -8.35 16.54
CA MET A 182 -8.86 -9.14 17.59
C MET A 182 -7.98 -8.29 18.52
N VAL A 183 -7.46 -7.17 18.02
CA VAL A 183 -6.64 -6.21 18.78
C VAL A 183 -7.02 -4.78 18.42
N PRO A 184 -6.83 -3.79 19.32
CA PRO A 184 -7.20 -2.41 19.04
C PRO A 184 -6.41 -1.77 17.89
N ALA A 185 -5.11 -2.08 17.81
CA ALA A 185 -4.19 -1.49 16.84
C ALA A 185 -2.97 -2.38 16.60
N ILE A 186 -2.31 -2.15 15.46
CA ILE A 186 -0.94 -2.60 15.18
C ILE A 186 -0.07 -1.36 14.96
N TYR A 187 0.95 -1.18 15.79
CA TYR A 187 1.99 -0.18 15.57
C TYR A 187 3.20 -0.87 14.93
N VAL A 188 3.58 -0.44 13.73
CA VAL A 188 4.57 -1.12 12.89
C VAL A 188 5.87 -0.32 12.86
N PHE A 189 6.99 -1.00 13.15
CA PHE A 189 8.34 -0.45 13.15
C PHE A 189 9.21 -1.36 12.30
N GLY A 190 10.09 -0.79 11.49
CA GLY A 190 10.95 -1.60 10.65
C GLY A 190 11.47 -0.94 9.40
N ASP A 191 11.88 -1.78 8.47
CA ASP A 191 12.44 -1.40 7.19
C ASP A 191 11.45 -1.59 6.02
N SER A 192 11.98 -1.69 4.80
CA SER A 192 11.23 -1.88 3.56
C SER A 192 10.34 -3.12 3.56
N LEU A 193 10.63 -4.15 4.35
CA LEU A 193 9.83 -5.38 4.42
C LEU A 193 8.42 -5.17 4.97
N VAL A 194 8.20 -4.05 5.68
CA VAL A 194 6.91 -3.66 6.26
C VAL A 194 6.56 -2.18 6.03
N ASP A 195 7.35 -1.45 5.23
CA ASP A 195 7.03 -0.08 4.82
C ASP A 195 5.79 -0.06 3.92
N VAL A 196 4.93 0.92 4.17
CA VAL A 196 3.65 1.15 3.50
C VAL A 196 3.59 2.52 2.83
N GLY A 197 4.75 3.19 2.67
CA GLY A 197 4.93 4.44 1.93
C GLY A 197 5.39 5.62 2.78
N ASN A 198 6.10 5.44 3.90
CA ASN A 198 6.68 6.59 4.62
C ASN A 198 7.74 7.31 3.77
N ASN A 199 8.51 6.56 2.99
CA ASN A 199 9.59 7.12 2.18
C ASN A 199 9.10 8.11 1.12
N ASP A 200 7.86 7.98 0.66
CA ASP A 200 7.24 8.88 -0.33
C ASP A 200 7.12 10.33 0.20
N TYR A 201 7.09 10.49 1.52
CA TYR A 201 6.98 11.79 2.19
C TYR A 201 8.35 12.38 2.58
N LEU A 202 9.46 11.70 2.27
CA LEU A 202 10.81 12.22 2.48
C LEU A 202 11.23 13.10 1.29
N THR A 203 11.51 14.38 1.58
CA THR A 203 11.74 15.43 0.57
C THR A 203 12.90 15.14 -0.39
N ILE A 204 13.99 14.55 0.12
CA ILE A 204 15.25 14.35 -0.64
C ILE A 204 15.54 12.86 -0.85
N SER A 205 14.66 11.96 -0.40
CA SER A 205 14.91 10.52 -0.53
C SER A 205 14.77 10.02 -1.97
N VAL A 206 15.79 9.32 -2.47
CA VAL A 206 15.74 8.50 -3.68
C VAL A 206 15.33 7.06 -3.39
N PHE A 207 15.29 6.65 -2.12
CA PHE A 207 14.78 5.33 -1.70
C PHE A 207 13.26 5.36 -1.64
N LYS A 208 12.61 5.42 -2.81
CA LYS A 208 11.15 5.35 -2.93
C LYS A 208 10.75 4.10 -3.71
N ALA A 209 9.50 3.66 -3.53
CA ALA A 209 8.90 2.54 -4.24
C ALA A 209 7.50 2.89 -4.77
N ASP A 210 7.26 4.17 -5.04
CA ASP A 210 6.00 4.77 -5.51
C ASP A 210 5.90 4.86 -7.04
N PHE A 211 6.66 4.04 -7.76
CA PHE A 211 6.70 4.02 -9.22
C PHE A 211 6.35 2.63 -9.81
N PRO A 212 6.03 2.55 -11.11
CA PRO A 212 5.63 1.31 -11.77
C PRO A 212 6.55 0.10 -11.60
N HIS A 213 5.90 -1.04 -11.82
CA HIS A 213 6.16 -2.39 -11.33
C HIS A 213 5.80 -2.60 -9.85
N ASN A 214 6.23 -1.72 -8.93
CA ASN A 214 5.79 -1.83 -7.54
C ASN A 214 4.27 -1.64 -7.43
N GLY A 215 3.63 -2.44 -6.59
CA GLY A 215 2.17 -2.40 -6.41
C GLY A 215 1.33 -2.93 -7.58
N VAL A 216 1.92 -3.59 -8.59
CA VAL A 216 1.20 -4.17 -9.74
C VAL A 216 0.09 -5.18 -9.37
N ASP A 217 0.21 -5.84 -8.22
CA ASP A 217 -0.76 -6.74 -7.61
C ASP A 217 -1.47 -6.15 -6.39
N TYR A 218 -1.13 -4.91 -5.99
CA TYR A 218 -1.84 -4.21 -4.92
C TYR A 218 -3.26 -3.86 -5.37
N PRO A 219 -4.26 -3.77 -4.47
CA PRO A 219 -5.59 -3.27 -4.83
C PRO A 219 -5.52 -1.93 -5.59
N GLY A 220 -6.16 -1.87 -6.76
CA GLY A 220 -6.08 -0.71 -7.65
C GLY A 220 -4.84 -0.63 -8.54
N LYS A 221 -3.91 -1.61 -8.45
CA LYS A 221 -2.67 -1.70 -9.24
C LYS A 221 -1.81 -0.44 -9.17
N VAL A 222 -1.73 0.15 -7.98
CA VAL A 222 -1.05 1.41 -7.71
C VAL A 222 0.19 1.17 -6.88
N ALA A 223 1.28 1.84 -7.23
CA ALA A 223 2.48 1.89 -6.41
C ALA A 223 2.21 2.81 -5.21
N THR A 224 2.31 2.27 -4.00
CA THR A 224 2.00 2.99 -2.75
C THR A 224 3.24 3.21 -1.87
N GLY A 225 4.44 3.07 -2.43
CA GLY A 225 5.68 3.06 -1.64
C GLY A 225 5.99 1.75 -0.92
N ARG A 226 5.24 0.66 -1.21
CA ARG A 226 5.59 -0.70 -0.77
C ARG A 226 6.68 -1.29 -1.66
N TRP A 227 7.71 -1.85 -1.06
CA TRP A 227 8.85 -2.48 -1.75
C TRP A 227 8.49 -3.89 -2.21
N GLY A 228 7.55 -3.99 -3.15
CA GLY A 228 6.94 -5.26 -3.52
C GLY A 228 5.94 -5.12 -4.66
N ASN A 229 5.55 -6.25 -5.26
CA ASN A 229 4.44 -6.28 -6.21
C ASN A 229 3.08 -5.98 -5.58
N GLY A 230 2.92 -6.07 -4.26
CA GLY A 230 1.61 -5.91 -3.63
C GLY A 230 1.71 -5.73 -2.12
N LYS A 231 0.80 -6.37 -1.38
CA LYS A 231 0.77 -6.37 0.08
C LYS A 231 2.05 -6.98 0.67
N ASN A 232 2.52 -6.39 1.76
CA ASN A 232 3.63 -6.90 2.56
C ASN A 232 3.11 -7.62 3.83
N SER A 233 4.02 -8.06 4.71
CA SER A 233 3.62 -8.81 5.91
C SER A 233 2.80 -7.99 6.92
N ALA A 234 2.97 -6.66 6.96
CA ALA A 234 2.18 -5.81 7.84
C ALA A 234 0.72 -5.72 7.38
N ASP A 235 0.49 -5.66 6.06
CA ASP A 235 -0.86 -5.73 5.48
C ASP A 235 -1.57 -7.03 5.83
N PHE A 236 -0.90 -8.17 5.56
CA PHE A 236 -1.48 -9.48 5.83
C PHE A 236 -1.73 -9.70 7.31
N LEU A 237 -0.88 -9.19 8.20
CA LEU A 237 -1.09 -9.31 9.64
C LEU A 237 -2.31 -8.49 10.09
N ALA A 238 -2.48 -7.26 9.57
CA ALA A 238 -3.65 -6.44 9.84
C ALA A 238 -4.94 -7.15 9.42
N GLU A 239 -4.97 -7.75 8.24
CA GLU A 239 -6.12 -8.52 7.75
C GLU A 239 -6.46 -9.70 8.66
N LYS A 240 -5.45 -10.45 9.12
CA LYS A 240 -5.67 -11.59 10.03
C LYS A 240 -6.27 -11.20 11.37
N VAL A 241 -6.03 -9.99 11.85
CA VAL A 241 -6.58 -9.49 13.13
C VAL A 241 -7.84 -8.64 12.95
N GLY A 242 -8.37 -8.53 11.73
CA GLY A 242 -9.58 -7.75 11.45
C GLY A 242 -9.37 -6.24 11.49
N LEU A 243 -8.18 -5.76 11.13
CA LEU A 243 -7.83 -4.34 11.05
C LEU A 243 -7.53 -3.91 9.60
N PRO A 244 -7.80 -2.64 9.24
CA PRO A 244 -7.18 -2.06 8.06
C PRO A 244 -5.65 -1.95 8.26
N THR A 245 -4.89 -1.91 7.16
CA THR A 245 -3.45 -1.66 7.27
C THR A 245 -3.17 -0.34 7.98
N SER A 246 -2.26 -0.37 8.95
CA SER A 246 -1.74 0.82 9.63
C SER A 246 -1.13 1.81 8.61
N PRO A 247 -1.66 3.04 8.49
CA PRO A 247 -1.18 4.00 7.51
C PRO A 247 0.23 4.54 7.85
N PRO A 248 0.99 5.03 6.87
CA PRO A 248 2.31 5.61 7.12
C PRO A 248 2.20 6.89 7.96
N TYR A 249 3.03 6.98 9.01
CA TYR A 249 3.06 8.12 9.94
C TYR A 249 3.17 9.46 9.24
N LEU A 250 4.12 9.60 8.30
CA LEU A 250 4.36 10.87 7.62
C LEU A 250 3.18 11.30 6.74
N SER A 251 2.39 10.35 6.22
CA SER A 251 1.15 10.67 5.53
C SER A 251 0.11 11.26 6.47
N LEU A 252 -0.04 10.70 7.68
CA LEU A 252 -1.02 11.19 8.67
C LEU A 252 -0.69 12.62 9.13
N VAL A 253 0.58 12.93 9.35
CA VAL A 253 1.00 14.26 9.84
C VAL A 253 1.26 15.28 8.73
N SER A 254 1.17 14.86 7.46
CA SER A 254 1.26 15.75 6.31
C SER A 254 0.17 16.85 6.35
N LYS A 255 0.48 18.01 5.76
CA LYS A 255 -0.41 19.19 5.80
C LYS A 255 -1.82 18.88 5.24
N SER A 256 -1.91 18.02 4.23
CA SER A 256 -3.18 17.63 3.61
C SER A 256 -4.06 16.77 4.53
N ASN A 257 -3.46 15.96 5.41
CA ASN A 257 -4.18 14.93 6.17
C ASN A 257 -4.24 15.18 7.69
N LYS A 258 -3.49 16.16 8.21
CA LYS A 258 -3.37 16.41 9.66
C LYS A 258 -4.70 16.54 10.41
N ARG A 259 -5.76 17.07 9.78
CA ARG A 259 -7.10 17.23 10.40
C ARG A 259 -7.91 15.93 10.49
N LYS A 260 -7.53 14.88 9.77
CA LYS A 260 -8.21 13.57 9.74
C LYS A 260 -7.38 12.44 10.37
N ALA A 261 -6.20 12.76 10.90
CA ALA A 261 -5.29 11.77 11.44
C ALA A 261 -5.87 11.08 12.67
N SER A 262 -6.04 9.77 12.57
CA SER A 262 -6.37 8.89 13.70
C SER A 262 -5.20 7.96 13.93
N PHE A 263 -4.71 7.92 15.16
CA PHE A 263 -3.60 7.05 15.55
C PHE A 263 -4.06 5.82 16.33
N VAL A 264 -5.31 5.80 16.79
CA VAL A 264 -5.87 4.76 17.67
C VAL A 264 -6.14 3.44 16.96
N ASN A 265 -6.07 3.38 15.63
CA ASN A 265 -6.21 2.12 14.88
C ASN A 265 -4.86 1.55 14.44
N GLY A 266 -3.75 2.13 14.90
CA GLY A 266 -2.41 1.75 14.51
C GLY A 266 -1.77 2.72 13.53
N VAL A 267 -0.45 2.70 13.49
CA VAL A 267 0.39 3.56 12.66
C VAL A 267 1.61 2.76 12.20
N SER A 268 2.01 2.93 10.95
CA SER A 268 3.29 2.41 10.47
C SER A 268 4.36 3.50 10.48
N PHE A 269 5.43 3.25 11.22
CA PHE A 269 6.63 4.07 11.27
C PHE A 269 7.76 3.49 10.40
N ALA A 270 7.55 2.30 9.83
CA ALA A 270 8.54 1.61 9.02
C ALA A 270 8.95 2.42 7.79
N SER A 271 10.21 2.27 7.36
CA SER A 271 10.79 3.07 6.29
C SER A 271 11.82 2.26 5.50
N GLY A 272 11.70 2.27 4.17
CA GLY A 272 12.66 1.63 3.28
C GLY A 272 14.10 2.05 3.55
N GLY A 273 14.99 1.07 3.70
CA GLY A 273 16.41 1.28 4.01
C GLY A 273 16.74 1.53 5.49
N ALA A 274 15.74 1.53 6.39
CA ALA A 274 15.99 1.74 7.81
C ALA A 274 16.85 0.63 8.42
N GLY A 275 17.78 1.02 9.29
CA GLY A 275 18.53 0.14 10.17
C GLY A 275 18.15 0.33 11.64
N ILE A 276 18.70 -0.53 12.49
CA ILE A 276 18.74 -0.33 13.94
C ILE A 276 19.58 0.90 14.26
N PHE A 277 20.73 1.03 13.59
CA PHE A 277 21.59 2.21 13.68
C PHE A 277 21.09 3.32 12.76
N ASN A 278 21.50 4.56 13.06
CA ASN A 278 21.18 5.72 12.22
C ASN A 278 21.85 5.68 10.83
N GLY A 279 22.79 4.75 10.62
CA GLY A 279 23.58 4.63 9.39
C GLY A 279 24.47 5.86 9.14
N SER A 280 25.02 5.97 7.93
CA SER A 280 25.74 7.16 7.44
C SER A 280 24.79 8.23 6.85
N ASP A 281 23.48 8.03 6.98
CA ASP A 281 22.44 8.81 6.32
C ASP A 281 22.00 10.04 7.13
N GLU A 282 22.80 10.49 8.10
CA GLU A 282 22.52 11.72 8.85
C GLU A 282 22.45 12.95 7.93
N GLN A 283 23.22 12.94 6.83
CA GLN A 283 23.31 14.06 5.90
C GLN A 283 22.13 14.16 4.93
N TYR A 284 21.58 13.04 4.46
CA TYR A 284 20.57 13.03 3.38
C TYR A 284 19.21 12.46 3.80
N ARG A 285 19.10 11.81 4.97
CA ARG A 285 17.86 11.25 5.54
C ARG A 285 17.00 10.51 4.51
N GLN A 286 17.64 9.64 3.73
CA GLN A 286 17.02 8.74 2.77
C GLN A 286 16.08 7.72 3.42
N ALA A 287 16.33 7.36 4.69
CA ALA A 287 15.47 6.49 5.50
C ALA A 287 15.16 7.09 6.88
N ILE A 288 14.21 6.49 7.59
CA ILE A 288 13.87 6.80 8.99
C ILE A 288 14.44 5.68 9.87
N PRO A 289 15.61 5.85 10.52
CA PRO A 289 16.19 4.83 11.40
C PRO A 289 15.28 4.50 12.58
N LEU A 290 15.44 3.30 13.17
CA LEU A 290 14.56 2.81 14.24
C LEU A 290 14.44 3.79 15.42
N SER A 291 15.52 4.46 15.80
CA SER A 291 15.52 5.46 16.88
C SER A 291 14.55 6.62 16.62
N TYR A 292 14.45 7.07 15.36
CA TYR A 292 13.54 8.12 14.92
C TYR A 292 12.11 7.61 14.78
N GLN A 293 11.92 6.36 14.35
CA GLN A 293 10.61 5.70 14.36
C GLN A 293 10.02 5.67 15.79
N VAL A 294 10.84 5.36 16.79
CA VAL A 294 10.44 5.40 18.21
C VAL A 294 10.17 6.83 18.68
N ASN A 295 10.87 7.85 18.16
CA ASN A 295 10.54 9.25 18.45
C ASN A 295 9.15 9.62 17.92
N TYR A 296 8.82 9.23 16.69
CA TYR A 296 7.48 9.43 16.13
C TYR A 296 6.41 8.68 16.93
N TYR A 297 6.72 7.48 17.43
CA TYR A 297 5.82 6.78 18.34
C TYR A 297 5.60 7.54 19.66
N SER A 298 6.60 8.22 20.20
CA SER A 298 6.43 9.08 21.38
C SER A 298 5.42 10.21 21.14
N GLU A 299 5.46 10.83 19.95
CA GLU A 299 4.48 11.84 19.54
C GLU A 299 3.08 11.24 19.40
N VAL A 300 2.98 10.06 18.77
CA VAL A 300 1.71 9.31 18.64
C VAL A 300 1.14 8.92 20.00
N HIS A 301 1.98 8.45 20.93
CA HIS A 301 1.59 8.10 22.30
C HIS A 301 0.95 9.31 23.02
N GLN A 302 1.53 10.50 22.89
CA GLN A 302 0.94 11.72 23.46
C GLN A 302 -0.42 12.02 22.85
N ASN A 303 -0.57 11.89 21.53
CA ASN A 303 -1.86 12.11 20.85
C ASN A 303 -2.93 11.09 21.28
N ILE A 304 -2.56 9.82 21.44
CA ILE A 304 -3.47 8.79 21.97
C ILE A 304 -3.90 9.15 23.40
N GLY A 305 -2.98 9.66 24.22
CA GLY A 305 -3.26 10.18 25.56
C GLY A 305 -4.28 11.32 25.56
N LEU A 306 -4.16 12.26 24.61
CA LEU A 306 -5.13 13.36 24.44
C LEU A 306 -6.51 12.86 23.99
N GLN A 307 -6.56 11.83 23.14
CA GLN A 307 -7.82 11.31 22.57
C GLN A 307 -8.56 10.38 23.54
N LEU A 308 -7.85 9.51 24.25
CA LEU A 308 -8.45 8.46 25.08
C LEU A 308 -8.35 8.73 26.59
N GLY A 309 -7.64 9.79 26.98
CA GLY A 309 -7.22 10.01 28.36
C GLY A 309 -6.15 8.99 28.81
N SER A 310 -5.51 9.27 29.94
CA SER A 310 -4.37 8.44 30.43
C SER A 310 -4.74 6.97 30.64
N LYS A 311 -5.89 6.69 31.28
CA LYS A 311 -6.35 5.31 31.51
C LYS A 311 -6.70 4.59 30.21
N GLY A 312 -7.45 5.25 29.33
CA GLY A 312 -7.85 4.68 28.03
C GLY A 312 -6.65 4.40 27.14
N ALA A 313 -5.68 5.32 27.08
CA ALA A 313 -4.43 5.13 26.35
C ALA A 313 -3.62 3.93 26.88
N LYS A 314 -3.48 3.81 28.20
CA LYS A 314 -2.79 2.66 28.82
C LYS A 314 -3.47 1.33 28.48
N ASP A 315 -4.79 1.26 28.61
CA ASP A 315 -5.56 0.05 28.32
C ASP A 315 -5.53 -0.31 26.83
N HIS A 316 -5.55 0.71 25.96
CA HIS A 316 -5.46 0.57 24.51
C HIS A 316 -4.09 0.01 24.07
N LEU A 317 -3.00 0.64 24.51
CA LEU A 317 -1.63 0.27 24.10
C LEU A 317 -1.23 -1.11 24.66
N LYS A 318 -1.65 -1.42 25.89
CA LYS A 318 -1.42 -2.75 26.49
C LYS A 318 -2.00 -3.91 25.66
N LYS A 319 -3.13 -3.67 24.97
CA LYS A 319 -3.83 -4.67 24.17
C LYS A 319 -3.41 -4.68 22.70
N SER A 320 -2.69 -3.65 22.25
CA SER A 320 -2.26 -3.47 20.86
C SER A 320 -0.97 -4.26 20.57
N LEU A 321 -0.72 -4.55 19.30
CA LEU A 321 0.50 -5.23 18.87
C LEU A 321 1.57 -4.21 18.42
N PHE A 322 2.83 -4.52 18.71
CA PHE A 322 4.00 -3.77 18.27
C PHE A 322 4.85 -4.66 17.39
N LEU A 323 4.70 -4.51 16.07
CA LEU A 323 5.42 -5.31 15.07
C LEU A 323 6.78 -4.67 14.78
N ILE A 324 7.86 -5.44 14.92
CA ILE A 324 9.24 -5.00 14.74
C ILE A 324 9.92 -5.87 13.67
N VAL A 325 10.29 -5.27 12.54
CA VAL A 325 10.98 -5.95 11.42
C VAL A 325 12.19 -5.13 10.99
N ILE A 326 13.36 -5.41 11.56
CA ILE A 326 14.55 -4.57 11.39
C ILE A 326 15.83 -5.41 11.50
N GLY A 327 16.92 -4.95 10.91
CA GLY A 327 18.27 -5.51 11.09
C GLY A 327 18.95 -5.96 9.80
N SER A 328 18.21 -6.28 8.75
CA SER A 328 18.80 -6.72 7.48
C SER A 328 19.68 -5.65 6.84
N ASN A 329 19.27 -4.38 6.91
CA ASN A 329 20.07 -3.26 6.38
C ASN A 329 21.38 -3.06 7.14
N ASP A 330 21.41 -3.27 8.46
CA ASP A 330 22.64 -3.17 9.25
C ASP A 330 23.62 -4.30 8.87
N ILE A 331 23.12 -5.52 8.63
CA ILE A 331 23.94 -6.63 8.12
C ILE A 331 24.52 -6.28 6.74
N PHE A 332 23.70 -5.80 5.80
CA PHE A 332 24.20 -5.34 4.50
C PHE A 332 25.21 -4.20 4.65
N GLY A 333 24.99 -3.28 5.58
CA GLY A 333 25.89 -2.17 5.90
C GLY A 333 27.26 -2.64 6.36
N TYR A 334 27.32 -3.64 7.24
CA TYR A 334 28.57 -4.26 7.69
C TYR A 334 29.39 -4.83 6.51
N PHE A 335 28.75 -5.58 5.61
CA PHE A 335 29.44 -6.18 4.46
C PHE A 335 29.82 -5.18 3.36
N ARG A 336 29.16 -4.02 3.30
CA ARG A 336 29.54 -2.92 2.38
C ARG A 336 30.64 -2.01 2.92
N ASN A 337 30.83 -1.94 4.24
CA ASN A 337 31.77 -1.02 4.87
C ASN A 337 33.03 -1.74 5.41
N SER A 338 34.17 -1.56 4.74
CA SER A 338 35.44 -2.18 5.16
C SER A 338 35.94 -1.70 6.52
N GLN A 339 35.66 -0.44 6.90
CA GLN A 339 36.03 0.08 8.21
C GLN A 339 35.29 -0.65 9.33
N LEU A 340 33.98 -0.88 9.18
CA LEU A 340 33.21 -1.65 10.16
C LEU A 340 33.74 -3.08 10.31
N ARG A 341 34.14 -3.72 9.20
CA ARG A 341 34.71 -5.08 9.24
C ARG A 341 36.10 -5.15 9.87
N ASN A 342 36.85 -4.05 9.83
CA ASN A 342 38.14 -3.95 10.50
C ASN A 342 37.98 -3.65 12.00
N GLU A 343 36.89 -2.99 12.40
CA GLU A 343 36.62 -2.60 13.78
C GLU A 343 35.89 -3.69 14.59
N TYR A 344 34.96 -4.40 13.96
CA TYR A 344 34.12 -5.40 14.63
C TYR A 344 34.19 -6.76 13.93
N THR A 345 34.29 -7.82 14.71
CA THR A 345 33.95 -9.17 14.25
C THR A 345 32.44 -9.30 14.02
N LEU A 346 32.02 -10.35 13.29
CA LEU A 346 30.60 -10.65 13.07
C LEU A 346 29.80 -10.70 14.37
N GLN A 347 30.29 -11.46 15.36
CA GLN A 347 29.61 -11.60 16.65
C GLN A 347 29.53 -10.27 17.40
N GLN A 348 30.62 -9.49 17.46
CA GLN A 348 30.62 -8.19 18.13
C GLN A 348 29.61 -7.22 17.51
N TYR A 349 29.50 -7.20 16.19
CA TYR A 349 28.53 -6.34 15.51
C TYR A 349 27.08 -6.82 15.72
N ALA A 350 26.85 -8.14 15.72
CA ALA A 350 25.54 -8.73 16.02
C ALA A 350 25.09 -8.38 17.46
N ASP A 351 26.00 -8.47 18.42
CA ASP A 351 25.75 -8.10 19.81
C ASP A 351 25.45 -6.60 19.95
N LEU A 352 26.17 -5.75 19.23
CA LEU A 352 25.94 -4.30 19.20
C LEU A 352 24.55 -3.95 18.63
N MET A 353 24.15 -4.62 17.54
CA MET A 353 22.81 -4.47 16.95
C MET A 353 21.72 -4.82 17.97
N VAL A 354 21.85 -5.96 18.65
CA VAL A 354 20.87 -6.41 19.65
C VAL A 354 20.84 -5.48 20.87
N SER A 355 21.99 -4.96 21.31
CA SER A 355 22.05 -4.00 22.41
C SER A 355 21.29 -2.71 22.08
N ASN A 356 21.46 -2.18 20.86
CA ASN A 356 20.75 -0.97 20.43
C ASN A 356 19.26 -1.22 20.24
N LEU A 357 18.87 -2.38 19.68
CA LEU A 357 17.47 -2.76 19.58
C LEU A 357 16.82 -2.90 20.97
N LYS A 358 17.52 -3.50 21.94
CA LYS A 358 17.05 -3.63 23.33
C LYS A 358 16.69 -2.27 23.93
N GLU A 359 17.51 -1.25 23.72
CA GLU A 359 17.24 0.11 24.19
C GLU A 359 15.96 0.67 23.56
N GLN A 360 15.76 0.47 22.25
CA GLN A 360 14.53 0.91 21.57
C GLN A 360 13.29 0.19 22.11
N LEU A 361 13.35 -1.13 22.34
CA LEU A 361 12.24 -1.89 22.93
C LEU A 361 11.93 -1.43 24.37
N GLN A 362 12.94 -1.10 25.16
CA GLN A 362 12.75 -0.51 26.49
C GLN A 362 12.06 0.85 26.44
N ARG A 363 12.44 1.72 25.49
CA ARG A 363 11.77 3.01 25.25
C ARG A 363 10.31 2.83 24.84
N MET A 364 10.03 1.90 23.93
CA MET A 364 8.66 1.58 23.52
C MET A 364 7.82 1.04 24.69
N HIS A 365 8.39 0.17 25.53
CA HIS A 365 7.74 -0.32 26.74
C HIS A 365 7.44 0.80 27.75
N ALA A 366 8.37 1.75 27.94
CA ALA A 366 8.14 2.93 28.77
C ALA A 366 6.97 3.80 28.25
N LEU A 367 6.69 3.73 26.94
CA LEU A 367 5.56 4.35 26.26
C LEU A 367 4.34 3.39 26.13
N GLY A 368 4.22 2.40 27.02
CA GLY A 368 3.02 1.57 27.15
C GLY A 368 2.94 0.33 26.26
N ALA A 369 3.94 0.04 25.43
CA ALA A 369 3.97 -1.18 24.63
C ALA A 369 4.13 -2.44 25.49
N GLN A 370 3.25 -3.43 25.35
CA GLN A 370 3.30 -4.68 26.14
C GLN A 370 3.33 -5.97 25.32
N LYS A 371 2.80 -5.98 24.10
CA LYS A 371 2.76 -7.16 23.21
C LYS A 371 3.64 -6.92 21.98
N PHE A 372 4.84 -7.49 21.98
CA PHE A 372 5.80 -7.33 20.90
C PHE A 372 5.76 -8.51 19.93
N VAL A 373 5.70 -8.23 18.63
CA VAL A 373 5.90 -9.21 17.58
C VAL A 373 7.22 -8.87 16.91
N VAL A 374 8.28 -9.59 17.28
CA VAL A 374 9.63 -9.35 16.81
C VAL A 374 9.99 -10.38 15.75
N ILE A 375 10.46 -9.91 14.60
CA ILE A 375 10.78 -10.76 13.46
C ILE A 375 12.31 -10.87 13.36
N GLY A 376 12.83 -12.10 13.43
CA GLY A 376 14.25 -12.37 13.15
C GLY A 376 14.55 -12.17 11.67
N THR A 377 15.80 -11.90 11.33
CA THR A 377 16.23 -11.70 9.93
C THR A 377 16.10 -13.01 9.15
N GLY A 378 15.81 -12.89 7.84
CA GLY A 378 15.88 -14.02 6.91
C GLY A 378 17.33 -14.41 6.57
N PRO A 379 17.55 -15.41 5.70
CA PRO A 379 18.87 -15.73 5.18
C PRO A 379 19.29 -14.65 4.17
N VAL A 380 19.85 -13.54 4.63
CA VAL A 380 20.10 -12.36 3.78
C VAL A 380 21.10 -12.62 2.65
N GLY A 381 22.02 -13.57 2.85
CA GLY A 381 22.94 -14.01 1.80
C GLY A 381 22.24 -14.77 0.66
N CYS A 382 20.98 -15.16 0.84
CA CYS A 382 20.14 -15.75 -0.21
C CYS A 382 19.29 -14.72 -0.97
N CYS A 383 19.31 -13.43 -0.59
CA CYS A 383 18.72 -12.38 -1.41
C CYS A 383 19.39 -12.37 -2.79
N PRO A 384 18.64 -12.15 -3.90
CA PRO A 384 19.21 -12.24 -5.25
C PRO A 384 20.48 -11.40 -5.46
N ALA A 385 20.57 -10.19 -4.89
CA ALA A 385 21.76 -9.33 -5.00
C ALA A 385 22.99 -9.82 -4.21
N GLN A 386 22.81 -10.67 -3.20
CA GLN A 386 23.91 -11.18 -2.37
C GLN A 386 24.44 -12.54 -2.83
N ARG A 387 23.77 -13.16 -3.80
CA ARG A 387 24.18 -14.46 -4.32
C ARG A 387 25.50 -14.35 -5.06
N ASN A 388 26.27 -15.43 -5.01
CA ASN A 388 27.51 -15.53 -5.76
C ASN A 388 27.24 -15.33 -7.26
N SER A 389 27.94 -14.36 -7.86
CA SER A 389 27.73 -13.98 -9.26
C SER A 389 28.14 -15.03 -10.26
N SER A 390 28.85 -16.10 -9.88
CA SER A 390 29.21 -17.22 -10.75
C SER A 390 28.22 -18.38 -10.59
N THR A 391 27.98 -18.82 -9.36
CA THR A 391 27.22 -20.04 -9.05
C THR A 391 25.72 -19.80 -8.77
N GLY A 392 25.32 -18.59 -8.40
CA GLY A 392 23.97 -18.27 -7.93
C GLY A 392 23.64 -18.83 -6.54
N GLU A 393 24.62 -19.39 -5.84
CA GLU A 393 24.47 -19.89 -4.48
C GLU A 393 24.43 -18.74 -3.46
N CYS A 394 23.87 -19.01 -2.29
CA CYS A 394 23.79 -18.02 -1.22
C CYS A 394 25.18 -17.67 -0.67
N ASN A 395 25.32 -16.46 -0.13
CA ASN A 395 26.52 -16.07 0.63
C ASN A 395 26.44 -16.61 2.08
N ASP A 396 27.21 -17.65 2.37
CA ASP A 396 27.20 -18.31 3.68
C ASP A 396 27.73 -17.42 4.81
N VAL A 397 28.67 -16.50 4.52
CA VAL A 397 29.22 -15.59 5.53
C VAL A 397 28.15 -14.58 5.95
N GLU A 398 27.39 -14.03 5.02
CA GLU A 398 26.27 -13.14 5.33
C GLU A 398 25.13 -13.87 6.08
N ASN A 399 24.86 -15.12 5.70
CA ASN A 399 23.89 -15.95 6.41
C ASN A 399 24.34 -16.25 7.85
N SER A 400 25.64 -16.48 8.07
CA SER A 400 26.18 -16.71 9.42
C SER A 400 25.95 -15.52 10.35
N MET A 401 26.07 -14.29 9.82
CA MET A 401 25.75 -13.07 10.56
C MET A 401 24.27 -13.00 10.95
N SER A 402 23.37 -13.42 10.04
CA SER A 402 21.93 -13.50 10.34
C SER A 402 21.62 -14.49 11.45
N VAL A 403 22.30 -15.64 11.47
CA VAL A 403 22.16 -16.64 12.54
C VAL A 403 22.64 -16.08 13.87
N MET A 404 23.85 -15.49 13.92
CA MET A 404 24.39 -14.88 15.15
C MET A 404 23.47 -13.79 15.70
N TYR A 405 22.96 -12.91 14.84
CA TYR A 405 22.00 -11.87 15.23
C TYR A 405 20.71 -12.47 15.79
N ASN A 406 20.13 -13.48 15.13
CA ASN A 406 18.88 -14.10 15.57
C ASN A 406 19.04 -14.84 16.91
N GLU A 407 20.18 -15.47 17.17
CA GLU A 407 20.50 -16.12 18.45
C GLU A 407 20.66 -15.10 19.60
N ALA A 408 21.37 -14.00 19.33
CA ALA A 408 21.51 -12.90 20.29
C ALA A 408 20.15 -12.23 20.57
N LEU A 409 19.33 -12.02 19.53
CA LEU A 409 17.98 -11.47 19.62
C LEU A 409 17.08 -12.33 20.51
N LYS A 410 17.11 -13.65 20.32
CA LYS A 410 16.39 -14.62 21.16
C LYS A 410 16.80 -14.51 22.63
N SER A 411 18.10 -14.49 22.89
CA SER A 411 18.65 -14.38 24.24
C SER A 411 18.24 -13.07 24.92
N MET A 412 18.26 -11.96 24.19
CA MET A 412 17.84 -10.65 24.70
C MET A 412 16.35 -10.61 25.05
N LEU A 413 15.46 -11.15 24.20
CA LEU A 413 14.02 -11.17 24.48
C LEU A 413 13.67 -12.08 25.67
N GLN A 414 14.39 -13.19 25.85
CA GLN A 414 14.26 -14.04 27.03
C GLN A 414 14.61 -13.29 28.32
N GLN A 415 15.61 -12.40 28.30
CA GLN A 415 15.97 -11.56 29.44
C GLN A 415 14.99 -10.39 29.66
N LEU A 416 14.51 -9.74 28.59
CA LEU A 416 13.58 -8.61 28.71
C LEU A 416 12.21 -9.03 29.25
N LYS A 417 11.72 -10.23 28.92
CA LYS A 417 10.41 -10.72 29.37
C LYS A 417 10.21 -10.62 30.89
N PRO A 418 11.04 -11.21 31.76
CA PRO A 418 10.88 -11.06 33.20
C PRO A 418 11.21 -9.64 33.69
N ALA A 419 12.18 -8.96 33.07
CA ALA A 419 12.62 -7.63 33.49
C ALA A 419 11.54 -6.55 33.30
N LEU A 420 10.81 -6.61 32.19
CA LEU A 420 9.78 -5.63 31.82
C LEU A 420 8.35 -6.15 31.99
N ARG A 421 8.17 -7.45 32.24
CA ARG A 421 6.86 -8.13 32.25
C ARG A 421 6.10 -7.98 30.92
N ILE A 422 6.84 -8.02 29.81
CA ILE A 422 6.29 -7.97 28.46
C ILE A 422 5.87 -9.35 27.98
N SER A 423 4.98 -9.39 26.99
CA SER A 423 4.66 -10.58 26.23
C SER A 423 5.18 -10.41 24.81
N TYR A 424 5.75 -11.47 24.23
CA TYR A 424 6.33 -11.38 22.91
C TYR A 424 6.18 -12.66 22.09
N THR A 425 6.24 -12.49 20.77
CA THR A 425 6.54 -13.52 19.78
C THR A 425 7.85 -13.14 19.11
N LEU A 426 8.82 -14.05 19.10
CA LEU A 426 9.98 -14.01 18.21
C LEU A 426 9.71 -14.99 17.06
N PHE A 427 9.68 -14.49 15.83
CA PHE A 427 9.45 -15.30 14.64
C PHE A 427 10.76 -15.60 13.91
N ASP A 428 10.97 -16.89 13.63
CA ASP A 428 12.14 -17.40 12.92
C ASP A 428 11.91 -17.39 11.40
N THR A 429 12.01 -16.18 10.82
CA THR A 429 11.92 -15.98 9.37
C THR A 429 13.02 -16.71 8.62
N TYR A 430 14.21 -16.88 9.24
CA TYR A 430 15.34 -17.57 8.64
C TYR A 430 14.98 -19.01 8.27
N THR A 431 14.46 -19.76 9.22
CA THR A 431 14.08 -21.16 9.01
C THR A 431 12.90 -21.27 8.04
N VAL A 432 11.94 -20.34 8.09
CA VAL A 432 10.81 -20.34 7.14
C VAL A 432 11.27 -20.12 5.71
N LEU A 433 12.06 -19.08 5.45
CA LEU A 433 12.56 -18.78 4.09
C LEU A 433 13.51 -19.87 3.58
N THR A 434 14.36 -20.42 4.44
CA THR A 434 15.24 -21.55 4.08
C THR A 434 14.40 -22.75 3.65
N ASN A 435 13.32 -23.06 4.38
CA ASN A 435 12.42 -24.15 4.03
C ASN A 435 11.66 -23.88 2.71
N ILE A 436 11.24 -22.63 2.48
CA ILE A 436 10.62 -22.23 1.21
C ILE A 436 11.59 -22.46 0.04
N VAL A 437 12.85 -22.05 0.17
CA VAL A 437 13.86 -22.24 -0.90
C VAL A 437 14.15 -23.72 -1.13
N GLN A 438 14.28 -24.52 -0.08
CA GLN A 438 14.60 -25.95 -0.17
C GLN A 438 13.42 -26.79 -0.67
N ASN A 439 12.17 -26.40 -0.36
CA ASN A 439 10.96 -27.16 -0.68
C ASN A 439 9.99 -26.36 -1.58
N ALA A 440 10.54 -25.56 -2.49
CA ALA A 440 9.85 -24.56 -3.31
C ALA A 440 8.53 -25.03 -3.94
N ALA A 441 8.55 -26.21 -4.57
CA ALA A 441 7.38 -26.76 -5.26
C ALA A 441 6.18 -26.98 -4.33
N SER A 442 6.42 -27.36 -3.06
CA SER A 442 5.35 -27.55 -2.07
C SER A 442 4.65 -26.25 -1.67
N TYR A 443 5.32 -25.11 -1.90
CA TYR A 443 4.80 -23.76 -1.68
C TYR A 443 4.31 -23.10 -2.97
N GLY A 444 4.36 -23.80 -4.11
CA GLY A 444 3.97 -23.27 -5.41
C GLY A 444 5.02 -22.39 -6.11
N PHE A 445 6.26 -22.39 -5.63
CA PHE A 445 7.36 -21.66 -6.24
C PHE A 445 8.16 -22.53 -7.22
N THR A 446 8.56 -21.92 -8.34
CA THR A 446 9.48 -22.52 -9.31
C THR A 446 10.78 -21.74 -9.43
N GLU A 447 10.78 -20.45 -9.05
CA GLU A 447 11.95 -19.60 -9.02
C GLU A 447 12.23 -19.12 -7.59
N VAL A 448 13.41 -19.46 -7.08
CA VAL A 448 13.83 -19.20 -5.69
C VAL A 448 15.16 -18.43 -5.58
N ARG A 449 15.79 -18.14 -6.72
CA ARG A 449 17.11 -17.50 -6.82
C ARG A 449 17.01 -16.13 -7.47
N ALA A 450 16.34 -16.04 -8.62
CA ALA A 450 16.20 -14.81 -9.39
C ALA A 450 15.03 -13.95 -8.91
N ALA A 451 15.16 -12.64 -9.09
CA ALA A 451 14.09 -11.68 -8.84
C ALA A 451 13.08 -11.64 -9.99
N CYS A 452 11.82 -11.35 -9.67
CA CYS A 452 10.79 -11.17 -10.69
C CYS A 452 10.95 -9.84 -11.45
N CYS A 453 11.30 -8.75 -10.75
CA CYS A 453 11.52 -7.43 -11.32
C CYS A 453 12.98 -7.02 -11.14
N GLY A 454 13.64 -6.66 -12.24
CA GLY A 454 14.99 -6.12 -12.20
C GLY A 454 15.72 -6.30 -13.53
N MET A 455 17.05 -6.17 -13.51
CA MET A 455 17.89 -6.26 -14.70
C MET A 455 19.22 -6.95 -14.38
N GLY A 456 19.90 -7.41 -15.43
CA GLY A 456 21.19 -8.09 -15.32
C GLY A 456 21.07 -9.52 -14.79
N LYS A 457 22.17 -10.06 -14.26
CA LYS A 457 22.19 -11.44 -13.77
C LYS A 457 21.20 -11.62 -12.60
N LEU A 458 20.44 -12.73 -12.62
CA LEU A 458 19.37 -13.03 -11.65
C LEU A 458 18.29 -11.93 -11.52
N ASN A 459 18.18 -11.01 -12.49
CA ASN A 459 17.42 -9.76 -12.37
C ASN A 459 17.78 -8.95 -11.11
N ALA A 460 19.03 -9.02 -10.66
CA ALA A 460 19.42 -8.49 -9.35
C ALA A 460 20.67 -7.59 -9.37
N GLU A 461 21.21 -7.30 -10.55
CA GLU A 461 22.40 -6.45 -10.70
C GLU A 461 22.04 -4.96 -10.60
N PHE A 462 20.82 -4.60 -10.99
CA PHE A 462 20.28 -3.25 -10.90
C PHE A 462 18.90 -3.25 -10.22
N PRO A 463 18.50 -2.13 -9.59
CA PRO A 463 17.18 -2.00 -8.97
C PRO A 463 16.03 -2.26 -9.94
N CYS A 464 14.91 -2.72 -9.41
CA CYS A 464 13.62 -2.70 -10.11
C CYS A 464 13.22 -1.24 -10.35
N THR A 465 13.13 -0.84 -11.62
CA THR A 465 12.76 0.49 -12.09
C THR A 465 11.75 0.36 -13.23
N PRO A 466 11.10 1.45 -13.69
CA PRO A 466 10.12 1.36 -14.78
C PRO A 466 10.65 0.80 -16.12
N VAL A 467 11.97 0.72 -16.30
CA VAL A 467 12.60 0.15 -17.50
C VAL A 467 13.09 -1.29 -17.29
N SER A 468 12.89 -1.86 -16.11
CA SER A 468 13.34 -3.20 -15.76
C SER A 468 12.51 -4.29 -16.43
N SER A 469 13.09 -5.49 -16.52
CA SER A 469 12.34 -6.69 -16.91
C SER A 469 11.39 -7.08 -15.78
N LEU A 470 10.20 -7.54 -16.16
CA LEU A 470 9.19 -8.05 -15.24
C LEU A 470 8.81 -9.49 -15.60
N CYS A 471 8.82 -10.39 -14.62
CA CYS A 471 8.42 -11.77 -14.83
C CYS A 471 6.93 -11.91 -15.16
N SER A 472 6.58 -12.91 -15.98
CA SER A 472 5.20 -13.15 -16.42
C SER A 472 4.28 -13.65 -15.31
N ASN A 473 4.82 -14.44 -14.36
CA ASN A 473 4.09 -14.95 -13.21
C ASN A 473 4.78 -14.56 -11.90
N ARG A 474 4.20 -13.62 -11.16
CA ARG A 474 4.76 -13.16 -9.87
C ARG A 474 4.55 -14.16 -8.73
N ARG A 475 3.61 -15.10 -8.85
CA ARG A 475 3.25 -16.04 -7.77
C ARG A 475 4.20 -17.24 -7.67
N ASN A 476 4.98 -17.52 -8.71
CA ASN A 476 5.95 -18.62 -8.69
C ASN A 476 7.39 -18.17 -8.32
N HIS A 477 7.58 -16.88 -8.02
CA HIS A 477 8.85 -16.30 -7.56
C HIS A 477 8.81 -16.07 -6.05
N VAL A 478 9.90 -16.43 -5.37
CA VAL A 478 10.10 -16.07 -3.96
C VAL A 478 10.43 -14.58 -3.81
N PHE A 479 11.26 -14.05 -4.71
CA PHE A 479 11.75 -12.67 -4.63
C PHE A 479 11.08 -11.78 -5.68
N TRP A 480 10.62 -10.61 -5.22
CA TRP A 480 10.10 -9.56 -6.07
C TRP A 480 11.24 -8.84 -6.78
N ASP A 481 12.16 -8.26 -6.02
CA ASP A 481 13.34 -7.58 -6.54
C ASP A 481 14.61 -8.21 -5.91
N PHE A 482 15.72 -7.49 -5.97
CA PHE A 482 17.02 -7.98 -5.50
C PHE A 482 17.14 -8.26 -3.99
N TYR A 483 16.18 -7.86 -3.17
CA TYR A 483 16.14 -8.07 -1.71
C TYR A 483 14.77 -8.55 -1.23
N HIS A 484 13.69 -8.01 -1.78
CA HIS A 484 12.36 -8.10 -1.19
C HIS A 484 11.60 -9.34 -1.67
N PRO A 485 10.84 -10.01 -0.78
CA PRO A 485 9.96 -11.11 -1.17
C PRO A 485 8.78 -10.65 -2.04
N THR A 486 8.18 -11.57 -2.80
CA THR A 486 6.90 -11.29 -3.46
C THR A 486 5.75 -11.25 -2.46
N GLN A 487 4.63 -10.64 -2.84
CA GLN A 487 3.37 -10.71 -2.08
C GLN A 487 2.98 -12.16 -1.73
N ALA A 488 3.24 -13.12 -2.63
CA ALA A 488 2.96 -14.54 -2.38
C ALA A 488 3.79 -15.08 -1.20
N THR A 489 5.08 -14.73 -1.16
CA THR A 489 5.98 -15.10 -0.07
C THR A 489 5.61 -14.39 1.24
N HIS A 490 5.26 -13.10 1.19
CA HIS A 490 4.76 -12.37 2.36
C HIS A 490 3.50 -13.01 2.97
N GLY A 491 2.57 -13.49 2.13
CA GLY A 491 1.39 -14.22 2.58
C GLY A 491 1.76 -15.49 3.36
N ILE A 492 2.62 -16.34 2.79
CA ILE A 492 3.07 -17.59 3.44
C ILE A 492 3.79 -17.31 4.75
N ILE A 493 4.71 -16.32 4.76
CA ILE A 493 5.42 -15.91 5.97
C ILE A 493 4.43 -15.50 7.06
N THR A 494 3.44 -14.70 6.71
CA THR A 494 2.45 -14.18 7.66
C THR A 494 1.51 -15.27 8.17
N ASP A 495 1.15 -16.25 7.34
CA ASP A 495 0.42 -17.44 7.78
C ASP A 495 1.21 -18.21 8.85
N LYS A 496 2.51 -18.44 8.62
CA LYS A 496 3.35 -19.13 9.60
C LYS A 496 3.57 -18.29 10.88
N LEU A 497 3.69 -16.98 10.76
CA LEU A 497 3.80 -16.06 11.90
C LEU A 497 2.55 -16.09 12.78
N PHE A 498 1.37 -16.12 12.16
CA PHE A 498 0.12 -15.93 12.88
C PHE A 498 -0.27 -17.15 13.72
N ASP A 499 -0.31 -18.34 13.12
CA ASP A 499 -0.70 -19.59 13.79
C ASP A 499 0.04 -20.82 13.27
N GLY A 500 1.25 -20.62 12.76
CA GLY A 500 2.09 -21.71 12.28
C GLY A 500 2.63 -22.63 13.39
N PRO A 501 3.33 -23.71 13.00
CA PRO A 501 3.97 -24.62 13.95
C PRO A 501 4.91 -23.89 14.94
N SER A 502 4.91 -24.32 16.20
CA SER A 502 5.70 -23.73 17.29
C SER A 502 7.21 -23.67 17.02
N LYS A 503 7.74 -24.49 16.10
CA LYS A 503 9.15 -24.40 15.68
C LYS A 503 9.52 -23.07 15.01
N TYR A 504 8.55 -22.30 14.50
CA TYR A 504 8.79 -21.01 13.85
C TYR A 504 8.56 -19.81 14.76
N SER A 505 7.99 -20.01 15.94
CA SER A 505 7.64 -18.91 16.86
C SER A 505 7.96 -19.28 18.29
N SER A 506 8.69 -18.41 18.98
CA SER A 506 9.06 -18.60 20.38
C SER A 506 8.73 -17.35 21.20
N PRO A 507 8.20 -17.46 22.42
CA PRO A 507 7.65 -18.67 23.04
C PRO A 507 6.27 -19.07 22.51
N MET A 508 5.65 -18.27 21.64
CA MET A 508 4.29 -18.47 21.15
C MET A 508 4.06 -17.79 19.80
N THR A 509 3.00 -18.20 19.11
CA THR A 509 2.48 -17.57 17.89
C THR A 509 1.80 -16.23 18.18
N VAL A 510 1.56 -15.42 17.14
CA VAL A 510 0.83 -14.15 17.32
C VAL A 510 -0.61 -14.38 17.79
N LYS A 511 -1.27 -15.43 17.31
CA LYS A 511 -2.62 -15.79 17.75
C LYS A 511 -2.69 -16.06 19.26
N GLU A 512 -1.70 -16.77 19.80
CA GLU A 512 -1.58 -17.02 21.24
C GLU A 512 -1.21 -15.76 22.04
N LEU A 513 -0.34 -14.89 21.49
CA LEU A 513 0.02 -13.61 22.10
C LEU A 513 -1.21 -12.68 22.25
N ILE A 514 -2.08 -12.67 21.24
CA ILE A 514 -3.32 -11.88 21.27
C ILE A 514 -4.25 -12.37 22.39
N ALA A 515 -4.32 -13.68 22.63
CA ALA A 515 -5.20 -14.29 23.62
C ALA A 515 -4.82 -14.02 25.10
N GLN A 516 -3.67 -13.38 25.37
CA GLN A 516 -3.20 -13.04 26.72
C GLN A 516 -3.78 -11.78 27.35
#